data_AF-A0A075R4L5-F1
#
_entry.id   AF-A0A075R4L5-F1
#
_cell.length_a   1.000
_cell.length_b   1.000
_cell.length_c   1.000
_cell.angle_alpha   90.00
_cell.angle_beta   90.00
_cell.angle_gamma   90.00
#
_symmetry.space_group_name_H-M   'P 1'
#
loop_
_entity.id
_entity.type
_entity.pdbx_description
1 polymer ?
#
loop_
_entity_poly.entity_id
_entity_poly.type
_entity_poly.pdbx_seq_one_letter_code
_entity_poly.pdbx_strand_id
1 'polypeptide(L)'
;MDSYKEVVKSVNEGIEGGILKYDSDFELSVSTIEELKELSNVEESESNDDEIIARAIPDEPAKYPLARKAYENLDDLKAKEKAFEQAARFNPSINPWLSTASYFAVQVRPKGAWDLKREIGWNNTRTVKIDGETYYLTGEDIGNIHYGYVGRYHFGTKTLLSAAGMVQVLSGTAKLSWFDSYFDDPTDQKAIRRGIDWYLNDRFE
;
A
#
# COMPACT_ATOMS: atom_id res chain seq x y z
N MET A 1 14.18 5.44 -24.49
CA MET A 1 14.68 6.68 -23.84
C MET A 1 13.46 7.54 -23.65
N ASP A 2 13.03 7.75 -22.41
CA ASP A 2 11.83 8.54 -22.12
C ASP A 2 12.01 9.96 -22.66
N SER A 3 10.94 10.56 -23.17
CA SER A 3 10.98 11.96 -23.58
C SER A 3 11.21 12.85 -22.35
N TYR A 4 11.97 13.93 -22.48
CA TYR A 4 12.13 14.91 -21.38
C TYR A 4 10.76 15.39 -20.83
N LYS A 5 9.73 15.42 -21.69
CA LYS A 5 8.35 15.76 -21.29
C LYS A 5 7.76 14.74 -20.31
N GLU A 6 8.03 13.46 -20.50
CA GLU A 6 7.53 12.39 -19.63
C GLU A 6 8.27 12.39 -18.30
N VAL A 7 9.58 12.68 -18.34
CA VAL A 7 10.41 12.85 -17.14
C VAL A 7 9.87 13.99 -16.28
N VAL A 8 9.73 15.19 -16.86
CA VAL A 8 9.21 16.37 -16.16
C VAL A 8 7.78 16.15 -15.67
N LYS A 9 6.92 15.53 -16.49
CA LYS A 9 5.55 15.20 -16.10
C LYS A 9 5.51 14.31 -14.85
N SER A 10 6.31 13.25 -14.81
CA SER A 10 6.32 12.31 -13.68
C SER A 10 6.81 12.98 -12.38
N VAL A 11 7.79 13.89 -12.48
CA VAL A 11 8.25 14.68 -11.33
C VAL A 11 7.17 15.65 -10.86
N ASN A 12 6.49 16.34 -11.78
CA ASN A 12 5.39 17.23 -11.43
C ASN A 12 4.23 16.46 -10.76
N GLU A 13 3.86 15.29 -11.27
CA GLU A 13 2.87 14.42 -10.63
C GLU A 13 3.29 14.00 -9.21
N GLY A 14 4.59 13.75 -8.99
CA GLY A 14 5.12 13.48 -7.65
C GLY A 14 5.07 14.69 -6.71
N ILE A 15 5.28 15.91 -7.24
CA ILE A 15 5.16 17.16 -6.47
C ILE A 15 3.70 17.46 -6.14
N GLU A 16 2.80 17.35 -7.10
CA GLU A 16 1.35 17.51 -6.91
C GLU A 16 0.80 16.48 -5.93
N GLY A 17 1.32 15.25 -5.98
CA GLY A 17 1.01 14.20 -5.00
C GLY A 17 1.70 14.35 -3.65
N GLY A 18 2.51 15.39 -3.45
CA GLY A 18 3.19 15.70 -2.20
C GLY A 18 4.32 14.74 -1.79
N ILE A 19 4.72 13.80 -2.65
CA ILE A 19 5.82 12.85 -2.37
C ILE A 19 7.21 13.42 -2.70
N LEU A 20 7.23 14.48 -3.53
CA LEU A 20 8.41 15.23 -3.91
C LEU A 20 8.20 16.71 -3.57
N LYS A 21 9.29 17.44 -3.33
CA LYS A 21 9.25 18.87 -3.07
C LYS A 21 10.52 19.56 -3.53
N TYR A 22 10.38 20.85 -3.83
CA TYR A 22 11.50 21.76 -3.98
C TYR A 22 11.68 22.56 -2.70
N ASP A 23 12.92 22.76 -2.28
CA ASP A 23 13.24 23.76 -1.27
C ASP A 23 13.36 25.17 -1.87
N SER A 24 13.74 26.15 -1.04
CA SER A 24 13.92 27.54 -1.47
C SER A 24 15.04 27.73 -2.51
N ASP A 25 15.96 26.77 -2.61
CA ASP A 25 17.09 26.78 -3.54
C ASP A 25 16.79 25.98 -4.82
N PHE A 26 15.53 25.54 -4.98
CA PHE A 26 15.07 24.66 -6.08
C PHE A 26 15.79 23.31 -6.13
N GLU A 27 16.24 22.80 -4.97
CA GLU A 27 16.72 21.43 -4.87
C GLU A 27 15.54 20.46 -4.70
N LEU A 28 15.44 19.48 -5.60
CA LEU A 28 14.41 18.45 -5.55
C LEU A 28 14.75 17.44 -4.45
N SER A 29 13.82 17.17 -3.55
CA SER A 29 13.97 16.17 -2.50
C SER A 29 12.69 15.34 -2.33
N VAL A 30 12.83 14.20 -1.65
CA VAL A 30 11.70 13.36 -1.26
C VAL A 30 11.09 13.90 0.03
N SER A 31 9.78 13.91 0.12
CA SER A 31 9.08 14.25 1.36
C SER A 31 9.51 13.33 2.49
N THR A 32 9.67 13.91 3.68
CA THR A 32 10.01 13.18 4.88
C THR A 32 8.89 12.20 5.23
N ILE A 33 9.21 11.19 6.05
CA ILE A 33 8.20 10.24 6.50
C ILE A 33 7.05 10.93 7.22
N GLU A 34 7.29 12.00 7.98
CA GLU A 34 6.24 12.76 8.65
C GLU A 34 5.32 13.51 7.68
N GLU A 35 5.88 14.17 6.66
CA GLU A 35 5.08 14.80 5.61
C GLU A 35 4.26 13.77 4.82
N LEU A 36 4.87 12.62 4.49
CA LEU A 36 4.14 11.51 3.88
C LEU A 36 3.05 10.98 4.82
N LYS A 37 3.26 11.02 6.14
CA LYS A 37 2.25 10.61 7.11
C LYS A 37 1.03 11.50 7.04
N GLU A 38 1.24 12.81 6.99
CA GLU A 38 0.17 13.80 6.88
C GLU A 38 -0.65 13.62 5.61
N LEU A 39 -0.01 13.28 4.48
CA LEU A 39 -0.68 13.00 3.20
C LEU A 39 -1.49 11.70 3.20
N SER A 40 -0.99 10.66 3.88
CA SER A 40 -1.64 9.34 3.95
C SER A 40 -2.76 9.27 4.99
N ASN A 41 -2.81 10.23 5.92
CA ASN A 41 -3.87 10.27 6.92
C ASN A 41 -5.21 10.61 6.24
N VAL A 42 -6.06 9.59 6.14
CA VAL A 42 -7.47 9.81 5.79
C VAL A 42 -8.15 10.35 7.06
N GLU A 43 -8.69 11.57 7.00
CA GLU A 43 -9.58 12.11 8.04
C GLU A 43 -10.69 11.09 8.36
N GLU A 44 -11.16 11.04 9.61
CA GLU A 44 -12.31 10.21 9.99
C GLU A 44 -13.53 10.59 9.14
N SER A 45 -13.73 9.90 8.02
CA SER A 45 -15.04 9.80 7.43
C SER A 45 -15.86 8.95 8.41
N GLU A 46 -16.88 9.55 9.02
CA GLU A 46 -17.98 8.80 9.63
C GLU A 46 -18.34 7.65 8.67
N SER A 47 -18.40 6.43 9.20
CA SER A 47 -18.80 5.26 8.44
C SER A 47 -20.13 5.54 7.75
N ASN A 48 -20.08 5.83 6.45
CA ASN A 48 -21.27 5.80 5.61
C ASN A 48 -21.63 4.33 5.41
N ASP A 49 -22.29 3.75 6.42
CA ASP A 49 -22.92 2.43 6.36
C ASP A 49 -24.06 2.37 5.31
N ASP A 50 -24.32 3.45 4.57
CA ASP A 50 -25.49 3.59 3.70
C ASP A 50 -25.15 3.85 2.21
N GLU A 51 -24.10 3.24 1.65
CA GLU A 51 -24.13 2.98 0.20
C GLU A 51 -25.05 1.77 -0.05
N ILE A 52 -26.32 2.06 -0.33
CA ILE A 52 -27.39 1.09 -0.63
C ILE A 52 -26.98 0.24 -1.83
N ILE A 53 -26.33 -0.90 -1.57
CA ILE A 53 -26.19 -1.99 -2.54
C ILE A 53 -27.44 -2.86 -2.42
N ALA A 54 -28.20 -2.91 -3.52
CA ALA A 54 -29.47 -3.62 -3.64
C ALA A 54 -29.47 -5.02 -2.99
N ARG A 55 -30.30 -5.17 -1.95
CA ARG A 55 -30.83 -6.40 -1.33
C ARG A 55 -29.80 -7.51 -1.08
N ALA A 56 -29.21 -7.47 0.12
CA ALA A 56 -28.56 -8.62 0.74
C ALA A 56 -29.51 -9.84 0.76
N ILE A 57 -28.97 -11.01 0.39
CA ILE A 57 -29.52 -12.29 0.84
C ILE A 57 -29.24 -12.34 2.35
N PRO A 58 -30.23 -12.58 3.23
CA PRO A 58 -30.10 -12.37 4.68
C PRO A 58 -28.94 -13.11 5.38
N ASP A 59 -28.37 -14.14 4.75
CA ASP A 59 -27.38 -15.03 5.36
C ASP A 59 -25.95 -14.91 4.76
N GLU A 60 -25.71 -14.06 3.76
CA GLU A 60 -24.38 -13.91 3.15
C GLU A 60 -23.63 -12.65 3.62
N PRO A 61 -22.35 -12.74 4.05
CA PRO A 61 -21.55 -11.58 4.39
C PRO A 61 -21.39 -10.59 3.23
N ALA A 62 -21.37 -9.30 3.54
CA ALA A 62 -21.24 -8.25 2.52
C ALA A 62 -19.99 -8.44 1.64
N LYS A 63 -20.10 -8.05 0.36
CA LYS A 63 -19.01 -8.19 -0.61
C LYS A 63 -17.93 -7.15 -0.37
N TYR A 64 -16.66 -7.52 -0.59
CA TYR A 64 -15.54 -6.59 -0.57
C TYR A 64 -14.68 -6.69 -1.85
N PRO A 65 -14.39 -5.57 -2.54
CA PRO A 65 -13.70 -5.57 -3.83
C PRO A 65 -12.17 -5.62 -3.68
N LEU A 66 -11.64 -6.67 -3.05
CA LEU A 66 -10.19 -6.78 -2.75
C LEU A 66 -9.31 -6.69 -4.00
N ALA A 67 -9.62 -7.42 -5.07
CA ALA A 67 -8.80 -7.40 -6.29
C ALA A 67 -8.68 -5.99 -6.87
N ARG A 68 -9.81 -5.30 -7.04
CA ARG A 68 -9.84 -3.91 -7.51
C ARG A 68 -8.99 -2.98 -6.64
N LYS A 69 -9.17 -3.03 -5.32
CA LYS A 69 -8.40 -2.21 -4.37
C LYS A 69 -6.91 -2.49 -4.44
N ALA A 70 -6.51 -3.75 -4.54
CA ALA A 70 -5.11 -4.12 -4.67
C ALA A 70 -4.50 -3.67 -5.99
N TYR A 71 -5.22 -3.72 -7.10
CA TYR A 71 -4.77 -3.18 -8.38
C TYR A 71 -4.60 -1.66 -8.34
N GLU A 72 -5.60 -0.94 -7.82
CA GLU A 72 -5.54 0.52 -7.67
C GLU A 72 -4.31 0.95 -6.84
N ASN A 73 -4.07 0.27 -5.72
CA ASN A 73 -2.95 0.59 -4.84
C ASN A 73 -1.59 0.13 -5.41
N LEU A 74 -1.55 -0.97 -6.17
CA LEU A 74 -0.35 -1.40 -6.88
C LEU A 74 0.03 -0.42 -8.01
N ASP A 75 -0.96 0.08 -8.76
CA ASP A 75 -0.72 1.08 -9.80
C ASP A 75 -0.28 2.42 -9.20
N ASP A 76 -0.84 2.82 -8.06
CA ASP A 76 -0.36 3.99 -7.32
C ASP A 76 1.10 3.81 -6.85
N LEU A 77 1.45 2.64 -6.31
CA LEU A 77 2.83 2.34 -5.90
C LEU A 77 3.81 2.43 -7.08
N LYS A 78 3.46 1.84 -8.22
CA LYS A 78 4.24 1.90 -9.47
C LYS A 78 4.41 3.34 -9.96
N ALA A 79 3.33 4.14 -9.89
CA ALA A 79 3.39 5.55 -10.27
C ALA A 79 4.33 6.34 -9.35
N LYS A 80 4.31 6.09 -8.03
CA LYS A 80 5.23 6.74 -7.09
C LYS A 80 6.67 6.31 -7.31
N GLU A 81 6.92 5.02 -7.53
CA GLU A 81 8.26 4.53 -7.86
C GLU A 81 8.81 5.23 -9.10
N LYS A 82 8.02 5.30 -10.18
CA LYS A 82 8.39 6.03 -11.39
C LYS A 82 8.71 7.49 -11.08
N ALA A 83 7.90 8.18 -10.29
CA ALA A 83 8.18 9.56 -9.91
C ALA A 83 9.53 9.69 -9.18
N PHE A 84 9.85 8.78 -8.25
CA PHE A 84 11.14 8.78 -7.56
C PHE A 84 12.32 8.47 -8.50
N GLU A 85 12.16 7.53 -9.44
CA GLU A 85 13.18 7.23 -10.46
C GLU A 85 13.46 8.44 -11.35
N GLN A 86 12.42 9.16 -11.76
CA GLN A 86 12.58 10.37 -12.56
C GLN A 86 13.18 11.51 -11.72
N ALA A 87 12.80 11.64 -10.45
CA ALA A 87 13.38 12.61 -9.53
C ALA A 87 14.88 12.38 -9.32
N ALA A 88 15.33 11.13 -9.23
CA ALA A 88 16.74 10.78 -9.10
C ALA A 88 17.61 11.21 -10.30
N ARG A 89 17.00 11.48 -11.47
CA ARG A 89 17.70 12.07 -12.62
C ARG A 89 18.05 13.54 -12.41
N PHE A 90 17.30 14.25 -11.56
CA PHE A 90 17.55 15.65 -11.20
C PHE A 90 18.40 15.74 -9.93
N ASN A 91 18.13 14.88 -8.95
CA ASN A 91 18.91 14.78 -7.72
C ASN A 91 19.36 13.32 -7.46
N PRO A 92 20.61 12.96 -7.81
CA PRO A 92 21.14 11.62 -7.61
C PRO A 92 21.24 11.16 -6.15
N SER A 93 21.05 12.03 -5.16
CA SER A 93 20.99 11.61 -3.75
C SER A 93 19.66 10.92 -3.40
N ILE A 94 18.63 11.07 -4.25
CA ILE A 94 17.36 10.38 -4.09
C ILE A 94 17.58 8.90 -4.40
N ASN A 95 17.24 8.03 -3.44
CA ASN A 95 17.21 6.58 -3.63
C ASN A 95 15.77 6.16 -3.96
N PRO A 96 15.43 5.83 -5.23
CA PRO A 96 14.05 5.52 -5.61
C PRO A 96 13.52 4.31 -4.86
N TRP A 97 14.33 3.26 -4.73
CA TRP A 97 13.90 2.03 -4.07
C TRP A 97 13.55 2.26 -2.59
N LEU A 98 14.37 3.01 -1.85
CA LEU A 98 14.09 3.34 -0.45
C LEU A 98 12.89 4.29 -0.30
N SER A 99 12.70 5.20 -1.26
CA SER A 99 11.58 6.15 -1.28
C SER A 99 10.25 5.44 -1.52
N THR A 100 10.20 4.52 -2.49
CA THR A 100 9.06 3.63 -2.73
C THR A 100 8.76 2.76 -1.52
N ALA A 101 9.79 2.19 -0.88
CA ALA A 101 9.62 1.39 0.33
C ALA A 101 9.02 2.21 1.49
N SER A 102 9.48 3.46 1.65
CA SER A 102 8.99 4.39 2.68
C SER A 102 7.55 4.80 2.41
N TYR A 103 7.20 5.09 1.15
CA TYR A 103 5.83 5.38 0.73
C TYR A 103 4.90 4.21 1.03
N PHE A 104 5.25 2.99 0.57
CA PHE A 104 4.48 1.78 0.86
C PHE A 104 4.23 1.61 2.36
N ALA A 105 5.28 1.73 3.17
CA ALA A 105 5.18 1.62 4.62
C ALA A 105 4.21 2.67 5.20
N VAL A 106 4.30 3.92 4.74
CA VAL A 106 3.40 4.99 5.16
C VAL A 106 1.94 4.70 4.78
N GLN A 107 1.67 4.04 3.67
CA GLN A 107 0.30 3.74 3.24
C GLN A 107 -0.32 2.58 4.03
N VAL A 108 0.45 1.52 4.29
CA VAL A 108 -0.05 0.30 4.95
C VAL A 108 -0.06 0.38 6.47
N ARG A 109 0.51 1.43 7.08
CA ARG A 109 0.51 1.55 8.55
C ARG A 109 -0.91 1.70 9.13
N PRO A 110 -1.09 1.50 10.44
CA PRO A 110 -2.33 1.87 11.11
C PRO A 110 -2.72 3.33 10.82
N LYS A 111 -3.98 3.55 10.41
CA LYS A 111 -4.54 4.83 9.96
C LYS A 111 -4.00 5.38 8.62
N GLY A 112 -3.12 4.65 7.93
CA GLY A 112 -2.73 4.98 6.57
C GLY A 112 -3.87 4.75 5.57
N ALA A 113 -3.73 5.27 4.35
CA ALA A 113 -4.80 5.16 3.35
C ALA A 113 -5.07 3.71 2.91
N TRP A 114 -4.13 2.79 3.11
CA TRP A 114 -4.27 1.37 2.78
C TRP A 114 -4.51 0.47 4.00
N ASP A 115 -4.87 1.06 5.14
CA ASP A 115 -5.33 0.33 6.32
C ASP A 115 -6.76 -0.20 6.12
N LEU A 116 -6.89 -1.28 5.34
CA LEU A 116 -8.18 -1.90 5.03
C LEU A 116 -8.84 -2.52 6.27
N LYS A 117 -8.05 -2.85 7.31
CA LYS A 117 -8.57 -3.41 8.57
C LYS A 117 -9.49 -2.41 9.26
N ARG A 118 -9.20 -1.11 9.13
CA ARG A 118 -10.04 0.00 9.61
C ARG A 118 -11.33 0.16 8.82
N GLU A 119 -11.28 0.09 7.49
CA GLU A 119 -12.47 0.22 6.62
C GLU A 119 -13.47 -0.92 6.88
N ILE A 120 -12.98 -2.14 7.05
CA ILE A 120 -13.82 -3.34 7.12
C ILE A 120 -14.22 -3.67 8.56
N GLY A 121 -13.33 -3.42 9.53
CA GLY A 121 -13.36 -3.97 10.88
C GLY A 121 -12.64 -5.31 10.97
N TRP A 122 -11.78 -5.49 11.98
CA TRP A 122 -10.88 -6.65 12.13
C TRP A 122 -11.56 -8.01 11.94
N ASN A 123 -12.66 -8.24 12.66
CA ASN A 123 -13.35 -9.53 12.73
C ASN A 123 -14.55 -9.64 11.77
N ASN A 124 -14.80 -8.61 10.97
CA ASN A 124 -15.94 -8.61 10.06
C ASN A 124 -15.62 -9.46 8.84
N THR A 125 -16.34 -10.57 8.68
CA THR A 125 -16.23 -11.42 7.50
C THR A 125 -16.84 -10.72 6.29
N ARG A 126 -16.14 -10.77 5.16
CA ARG A 126 -16.61 -10.31 3.86
C ARG A 126 -16.51 -11.44 2.84
N THR A 127 -17.37 -11.35 1.83
CA THR A 127 -17.33 -12.23 0.67
C THR A 127 -16.43 -11.59 -0.39
N VAL A 128 -15.36 -12.29 -0.77
CA VAL A 128 -14.39 -11.84 -1.78
C VAL A 128 -14.38 -12.83 -2.95
N LYS A 129 -14.41 -12.33 -4.19
CA LYS A 129 -14.31 -13.16 -5.39
C LYS A 129 -12.96 -12.95 -6.07
N ILE A 130 -12.21 -14.03 -6.26
CA ILE A 130 -10.88 -14.05 -6.89
C ILE A 130 -10.85 -15.24 -7.85
N ASP A 131 -10.54 -15.01 -9.13
CA ASP A 131 -10.47 -16.07 -10.16
C ASP A 131 -11.72 -16.99 -10.17
N GLY A 132 -12.90 -16.39 -10.11
CA GLY A 132 -14.19 -17.10 -10.05
C GLY A 132 -14.50 -17.83 -8.74
N GLU A 133 -13.53 -18.00 -7.84
CA GLU A 133 -13.70 -18.62 -6.52
C GLU A 133 -14.21 -17.60 -5.49
N THR A 134 -15.03 -18.07 -4.55
CA THR A 134 -15.56 -17.26 -3.44
C THR A 134 -14.85 -17.59 -2.14
N TYR A 135 -14.31 -16.56 -1.50
CA TYR A 135 -13.62 -16.61 -0.22
C TYR A 135 -14.39 -15.84 0.85
N TYR A 136 -14.42 -16.38 2.06
CA TYR A 136 -14.94 -15.72 3.25
C TYR A 136 -13.74 -15.31 4.11
N LEU A 137 -13.45 -14.01 4.12
CA LEU A 137 -12.22 -13.47 4.71
C LEU A 137 -12.59 -12.39 5.73
N THR A 138 -11.88 -12.37 6.86
CA THR A 138 -12.03 -11.28 7.84
C THR A 138 -11.38 -10.00 7.32
N GLY A 139 -11.70 -8.85 7.92
CA GLY A 139 -11.00 -7.60 7.61
C GLY A 139 -9.49 -7.70 7.83
N GLU A 140 -9.07 -8.47 8.83
CA GLU A 140 -7.66 -8.79 9.06
C GLU A 140 -7.03 -9.58 7.91
N ASP A 141 -7.65 -10.68 7.48
CA ASP A 141 -7.21 -11.47 6.31
C ASP A 141 -7.07 -10.59 5.07
N ILE A 142 -8.08 -9.75 4.82
CA ILE A 142 -8.13 -8.87 3.64
C ILE A 142 -6.98 -7.85 3.67
N GLY A 143 -6.75 -7.20 4.81
CA GLY A 143 -5.64 -6.26 4.96
C GLY A 143 -4.27 -6.94 4.79
N ASN A 144 -4.09 -8.12 5.36
CA ASN A 144 -2.84 -8.88 5.28
C ASN A 144 -2.58 -9.43 3.86
N ILE A 145 -3.61 -9.93 3.18
CA ILE A 145 -3.52 -10.35 1.76
C ILE A 145 -3.17 -9.14 0.89
N HIS A 146 -3.83 -8.00 1.10
CA HIS A 146 -3.53 -6.77 0.36
C HIS A 146 -2.07 -6.34 0.54
N TYR A 147 -1.59 -6.30 1.79
CA TYR A 147 -0.20 -6.00 2.12
C TYR A 147 0.77 -6.95 1.40
N GLY A 148 0.49 -8.26 1.42
CA GLY A 148 1.30 -9.27 0.74
C GLY A 148 1.31 -9.09 -0.79
N TYR A 149 0.14 -8.84 -1.39
CA TYR A 149 -0.01 -8.70 -2.84
C TYR A 149 0.68 -7.43 -3.36
N VAL A 150 0.33 -6.26 -2.83
CA VAL A 150 0.90 -4.97 -3.27
C VAL A 150 2.37 -4.90 -2.90
N GLY A 151 2.74 -5.32 -1.68
CA GLY A 151 4.13 -5.30 -1.24
C GLY A 151 5.04 -6.22 -2.04
N ARG A 152 4.52 -7.33 -2.61
CA ARG A 152 5.34 -8.27 -3.37
C ARG A 152 5.96 -7.65 -4.61
N TYR A 153 5.35 -6.61 -5.16
CA TYR A 153 5.95 -5.82 -6.24
C TYR A 153 7.34 -5.30 -5.89
N HIS A 154 7.50 -4.72 -4.70
CA HIS A 154 8.72 -4.02 -4.29
C HIS A 154 9.68 -4.86 -3.43
N PHE A 155 9.11 -5.79 -2.65
CA PHE A 155 9.82 -6.54 -1.63
C PHE A 155 9.86 -8.03 -1.92
N GLY A 156 10.93 -8.68 -1.45
CA GLY A 156 11.01 -10.14 -1.44
C GLY A 156 10.12 -10.76 -0.36
N THR A 157 9.72 -12.02 -0.58
CA THR A 157 8.87 -12.80 0.35
C THR A 157 9.40 -12.81 1.78
N LYS A 158 10.72 -12.94 1.98
CA LYS A 158 11.32 -12.95 3.32
C LYS A 158 11.14 -11.61 4.04
N THR A 159 11.22 -10.50 3.32
CA THR A 159 11.02 -9.16 3.88
C THR A 159 9.56 -8.96 4.27
N LEU A 160 8.62 -9.38 3.41
CA LEU A 160 7.18 -9.25 3.67
C LEU A 160 6.64 -10.19 4.73
N LEU A 161 7.37 -11.26 5.08
CA LEU A 161 7.00 -12.18 6.16
C LEU A 161 7.81 -11.93 7.45
N SER A 162 8.67 -10.91 7.48
CA SER A 162 9.50 -10.60 8.64
C SER A 162 9.42 -9.12 9.02
N ALA A 163 8.87 -8.85 10.20
CA ALA A 163 8.92 -7.52 10.84
C ALA A 163 10.36 -6.97 10.84
N ALA A 164 11.31 -7.80 11.28
CA ALA A 164 12.73 -7.44 11.31
C ALA A 164 13.27 -7.12 9.90
N GLY A 165 12.86 -7.88 8.88
CA GLY A 165 13.24 -7.61 7.50
C GLY A 165 12.74 -6.24 7.02
N MET A 166 11.47 -5.93 7.26
CA MET A 166 10.87 -4.65 6.86
C MET A 166 11.48 -3.47 7.66
N VAL A 167 11.64 -3.65 8.98
CA VAL A 167 12.29 -2.65 9.85
C VAL A 167 13.72 -2.41 9.39
N GLN A 168 14.50 -3.45 9.06
CA GLN A 168 15.87 -3.27 8.59
C GLN A 168 15.93 -2.42 7.32
N VAL A 169 15.02 -2.65 6.37
CA VAL A 169 14.95 -1.86 5.12
C VAL A 169 14.70 -0.38 5.42
N LEU A 170 13.90 -0.07 6.42
CA LEU A 170 13.41 1.29 6.67
C LEU A 170 14.10 2.01 7.85
N SER A 171 14.83 1.29 8.69
CA SER A 171 15.49 1.78 9.92
C SER A 171 16.60 2.80 9.68
N GLY A 172 17.11 2.91 8.44
CA GLY A 172 17.97 4.02 8.03
C GLY A 172 17.25 5.37 7.94
N THR A 173 15.91 5.39 8.06
CA THR A 173 15.07 6.57 7.78
C THR A 173 13.93 6.81 8.79
N ALA A 174 13.44 5.79 9.52
CA ALA A 174 12.45 5.98 10.58
C ALA A 174 12.42 4.86 11.64
N LYS A 175 11.92 5.20 12.84
CA LYS A 175 11.50 4.23 13.87
C LYS A 175 10.08 3.76 13.56
N LEU A 176 9.95 2.56 13.00
CA LEU A 176 8.67 2.01 12.54
C LEU A 176 8.19 0.87 13.44
N SER A 177 8.02 1.17 14.73
CA SER A 177 7.54 0.21 15.75
C SER A 177 6.12 -0.29 15.53
N TRP A 178 5.38 0.26 14.55
CA TRP A 178 4.01 -0.15 14.24
C TRP A 178 3.92 -1.37 13.34
N PHE A 179 5.01 -1.81 12.70
CA PHE A 179 4.99 -3.01 11.87
C PHE A 179 4.74 -4.28 12.69
N ASP A 180 5.01 -4.27 14.00
CA ASP A 180 4.90 -5.44 14.86
C ASP A 180 3.50 -6.09 14.83
N SER A 181 2.44 -5.31 14.54
CA SER A 181 1.05 -5.79 14.44
C SER A 181 0.67 -6.50 13.14
N TYR A 182 1.59 -6.66 12.19
CA TYR A 182 1.38 -7.43 10.94
C TYR A 182 2.05 -8.81 10.99
N PHE A 183 2.79 -9.11 12.06
CA PHE A 183 3.69 -10.27 12.13
C PHE A 183 3.56 -11.05 13.43
N ASP A 184 2.62 -10.70 14.30
CA ASP A 184 2.44 -11.26 15.63
C ASP A 184 1.61 -12.56 15.63
N ASP A 185 0.67 -12.74 14.69
CA ASP A 185 -0.13 -13.97 14.58
C ASP A 185 0.31 -14.90 13.41
N PRO A 186 0.42 -16.24 13.63
CA PRO A 186 0.59 -17.22 12.56
C PRO A 186 -0.45 -17.16 11.42
N THR A 187 -1.62 -16.59 11.68
CA THR A 187 -2.72 -16.36 10.74
C THR A 187 -2.39 -15.21 9.80
N ASP A 188 -1.78 -14.14 10.31
CA ASP A 188 -1.30 -13.01 9.50
C ASP A 188 -0.29 -13.48 8.45
N GLN A 189 0.66 -14.33 8.85
CA GLN A 189 1.66 -14.87 7.93
C GLN A 189 1.03 -15.70 6.80
N LYS A 190 -0.06 -16.43 7.06
CA LYS A 190 -0.77 -17.19 6.03
C LYS A 190 -1.50 -16.27 5.05
N ALA A 191 -2.14 -15.23 5.55
CA ALA A 191 -2.85 -14.25 4.73
C ALA A 191 -1.86 -13.44 3.86
N ILE A 192 -0.75 -12.96 4.43
CA ILE A 192 0.32 -12.29 3.69
C ILE A 192 0.88 -13.22 2.61
N ARG A 193 1.16 -14.48 2.95
CA ARG A 193 1.67 -15.47 2.00
C ARG A 193 0.68 -15.72 0.86
N ARG A 194 -0.62 -15.79 1.16
CA ARG A 194 -1.67 -15.90 0.13
C ARG A 194 -1.65 -14.71 -0.82
N GLY A 195 -1.52 -13.49 -0.32
CA GLY A 195 -1.38 -12.29 -1.16
C GLY A 195 -0.14 -12.34 -2.07
N ILE A 196 1.00 -12.76 -1.52
CA ILE A 196 2.24 -12.97 -2.29
C ILE A 196 2.04 -14.01 -3.39
N ASP A 197 1.43 -15.16 -3.07
CA ASP A 197 1.20 -16.23 -4.02
C ASP A 197 0.22 -15.77 -5.11
N TRP A 198 -0.81 -15.00 -4.77
CA TRP A 198 -1.73 -14.42 -5.75
C TRP A 198 -1.06 -13.43 -6.70
N TYR A 199 -0.12 -12.62 -6.21
CA TYR A 199 0.71 -11.76 -7.05
C TYR A 199 1.60 -12.58 -8.00
N LEU A 200 2.24 -13.65 -7.51
CA LEU A 200 3.17 -14.45 -8.30
C LEU A 200 2.52 -15.33 -9.38
N ASN A 201 1.22 -15.60 -9.25
CA ASN A 201 0.47 -16.46 -10.16
C ASN A 201 -0.62 -15.70 -10.93
N ASP A 202 -0.60 -14.36 -10.91
CA ASP A 202 -1.58 -13.49 -11.58
C ASP A 202 -3.04 -13.83 -11.25
N ARG A 203 -3.31 -14.29 -10.01
CA ARG A 203 -4.61 -14.85 -9.59
C ARG A 203 -5.71 -13.82 -9.33
N PHE A 204 -5.39 -12.53 -9.38
CA PHE A 204 -6.40 -11.47 -9.19
C PHE A 204 -7.16 -11.15 -10.49
N GLU A 205 -6.74 -11.72 -11.62
CA GLU A 205 -7.40 -11.61 -12.93
C GLU A 205 -8.62 -12.52 -13.05
#